data_AF-A0A950RUZ2-F1
#
_entry.id   AF-A0A950RUZ2-F1
#
_cell.length_a   1.000
_cell.length_b   1.000
_cell.length_c   1.000
_cell.angle_alpha   90.00
_cell.angle_beta   90.00
_cell.angle_gamma   90.00
#
_symmetry.space_group_name_H-M   'P 1'
#
loop_
_entity.id
_entity.type
_entity.pdbx_description
1 polymer ?
#
loop_
_entity_poly.entity_id
_entity_poly.type
_entity_poly.pdbx_seq_one_letter_code
_entity_poly.pdbx_strand_id
1 'polypeptide(L)'
;MARSSRRAVLTGLGIISPIGSDLPSAWQSLAAGRGGIQPIRNFDPSGLPVQFAGEIPDFDAKNYIDKKERKGLRVMARTIQLAVAAAQLAMDDSAVNKEQLDPTRFGVDFGAGLIATELEELAVAAQLTANGQPGSIDMDKWGEQGLPTIPPLWMLKYLPNMLACHVSILHNAQGPNNTITGTDIASLQALGEAYRILARDQADFFLVGGAESKLNPLSLVRQCLFEHLSHHNEEPAKACRPFDRQRDGL
;
A
#
# COMPACT_ATOMS: atom_id res chain seq x y z
N MET A 1 12.27 -34.60 21.69
CA MET A 1 12.87 -34.53 20.34
C MET A 1 13.21 -33.09 20.04
N ALA A 2 14.47 -32.79 19.72
CA ALA A 2 14.86 -31.44 19.31
C ALA A 2 14.10 -31.06 18.03
N ARG A 3 13.26 -30.03 18.09
CA ARG A 3 12.51 -29.51 16.95
C ARG A 3 13.54 -28.99 15.95
N SER A 4 13.81 -29.75 14.88
CA SER A 4 14.58 -29.25 13.74
C SER A 4 13.82 -28.05 13.17
N SER A 5 14.23 -26.82 13.50
CA SER A 5 13.57 -25.61 12.97
C SER A 5 13.83 -25.55 11.47
N ARG A 6 12.78 -25.52 10.65
CA ARG A 6 12.93 -25.29 9.20
C ARG A 6 13.68 -23.98 8.97
N ARG A 7 14.56 -23.97 7.98
CA ARG A 7 15.23 -22.75 7.51
C ARG A 7 14.34 -22.08 6.47
N ALA A 8 14.20 -20.76 6.56
CA ALA A 8 13.58 -19.95 5.52
C ALA A 8 14.67 -19.25 4.70
N VAL A 9 14.41 -19.03 3.42
CA VAL A 9 15.26 -18.28 2.50
C VAL A 9 14.39 -17.31 1.71
N LEU A 10 14.96 -16.19 1.28
CA LEU A 10 14.31 -15.28 0.33
C LEU A 10 14.62 -15.77 -1.07
N THR A 11 13.59 -16.10 -1.84
CA THR A 11 13.74 -16.64 -3.20
C THR A 11 13.46 -15.61 -4.29
N GLY A 12 12.69 -14.57 -3.99
CA GLY A 12 12.43 -13.46 -4.92
C GLY A 12 12.03 -12.19 -4.20
N LEU A 13 12.21 -11.06 -4.88
CA LEU A 13 11.92 -9.72 -4.37
C LEU A 13 11.12 -8.91 -5.41
N GLY A 14 10.25 -8.04 -4.93
CA GLY A 14 9.46 -7.15 -5.78
C GLY A 14 9.38 -5.77 -5.14
N ILE A 15 9.61 -4.73 -5.93
CA ILE A 15 9.61 -3.35 -5.44
C ILE A 15 8.93 -2.43 -6.44
N ILE A 16 8.08 -1.55 -5.93
CA ILE A 16 7.56 -0.39 -6.65
C ILE A 16 7.73 0.82 -5.75
N SER A 17 8.55 1.77 -6.18
CA SER A 17 8.99 2.87 -5.33
C SER A 17 9.27 4.15 -6.14
N PRO A 18 9.39 5.31 -5.47
CA PRO A 18 9.75 6.57 -6.13
C PRO A 18 11.14 6.59 -6.79
N ILE A 19 12.00 5.62 -6.46
CA ILE A 19 13.36 5.52 -7.01
C ILE A 19 13.52 4.39 -8.03
N GLY A 20 12.44 3.67 -8.34
CA GLY A 20 12.42 2.56 -9.29
C GLY A 20 11.19 1.67 -9.10
N SER A 21 10.62 1.23 -10.21
CA SER A 21 9.44 0.34 -10.28
C SER A 21 9.81 -1.13 -10.54
N ASP A 22 11.09 -1.46 -10.41
CA ASP A 22 11.67 -2.79 -10.52
C ASP A 22 12.99 -2.84 -9.72
N LEU A 23 13.51 -4.05 -9.47
CA LEU A 23 14.75 -4.24 -8.70
C LEU A 23 15.97 -3.58 -9.36
N PRO A 24 16.27 -3.79 -10.66
CA PRO A 24 17.39 -3.10 -11.32
C PRO A 24 17.36 -1.58 -11.20
N SER A 25 16.22 -0.95 -11.50
CA SER A 25 16.11 0.52 -11.48
C SER A 25 16.21 1.09 -10.07
N ALA A 26 15.55 0.46 -9.09
CA ALA A 26 15.65 0.83 -7.69
C ALA A 26 17.08 0.69 -7.17
N TRP A 27 17.75 -0.43 -7.46
CA TRP A 27 19.14 -0.66 -7.07
C TRP A 27 20.10 0.36 -7.69
N GLN A 28 19.94 0.65 -8.98
CA GLN A 28 20.77 1.64 -9.67
C GLN A 28 20.62 3.04 -9.04
N SER A 29 19.41 3.43 -8.64
CA SER A 29 19.16 4.70 -7.97
C SER A 29 19.78 4.73 -6.57
N LEU A 30 19.62 3.66 -5.79
CA LEU A 30 20.25 3.54 -4.47
C LEU A 30 21.78 3.61 -4.56
N ALA A 31 22.39 2.82 -5.45
CA ALA A 31 23.85 2.78 -5.61
C ALA A 31 24.44 4.11 -6.07
N ALA A 32 23.66 4.92 -6.79
CA ALA A 32 24.07 6.25 -7.26
C ALA A 32 23.65 7.40 -6.32
N GLY A 33 23.03 7.12 -5.17
CA GLY A 33 22.55 8.14 -4.24
C GLY A 33 21.44 9.04 -4.81
N ARG A 34 20.64 8.53 -5.75
CA ARG A 34 19.50 9.27 -6.33
C ARG A 34 18.24 9.04 -5.50
N GLY A 35 17.74 10.12 -4.89
CA GLY A 35 16.45 10.12 -4.17
C GLY A 35 15.25 10.29 -5.08
N GLY A 36 14.06 9.95 -4.56
CA GLY A 36 12.79 10.03 -5.29
C GLY A 36 11.89 11.19 -4.84
N ILE A 37 12.37 12.06 -3.95
CA ILE A 37 11.59 13.20 -3.45
C ILE A 37 11.60 14.33 -4.48
N GLN A 38 10.42 14.75 -4.92
CA GLN A 38 10.19 15.78 -5.93
C GLN A 38 8.96 16.61 -5.55
N PRO A 39 8.76 17.81 -6.14
CA PRO A 39 7.48 18.49 -6.07
C PRO A 39 6.34 17.54 -6.49
N ILE A 40 5.22 17.58 -5.77
CA ILE A 40 4.03 16.78 -6.09
C ILE A 40 3.55 17.15 -7.50
N ARG A 41 3.26 16.15 -8.33
CA ARG A 41 2.78 16.33 -9.72
C ARG A 41 1.39 15.76 -9.92
N ASN A 42 0.91 14.91 -9.02
CA ASN A 42 -0.40 14.28 -9.13
C ASN A 42 -1.57 15.28 -9.01
N PHE A 43 -1.34 16.44 -8.39
CA PHE A 43 -2.28 17.57 -8.27
C PHE A 43 -1.50 18.86 -7.95
N ASP A 44 -2.17 20.03 -7.97
CA ASP A 44 -1.56 21.31 -7.58
C ASP A 44 -1.38 21.40 -6.05
N PRO A 45 -0.15 21.39 -5.53
CA PRO A 45 0.10 21.38 -4.09
C PRO A 45 0.23 22.79 -3.49
N SER A 46 0.02 23.87 -4.26
CA SER A 46 0.30 25.25 -3.81
C SER A 46 -0.46 25.67 -2.54
N GLY A 47 -1.63 25.07 -2.29
CA GLY A 47 -2.42 25.28 -1.08
C GLY A 47 -2.00 24.42 0.12
N LEU A 48 -1.01 23.54 -0.02
CA LEU A 48 -0.54 22.65 1.03
C LEU A 48 0.69 23.22 1.76
N PRO A 49 0.83 22.93 3.08
CA PRO A 49 2.02 23.32 3.84
C PRO A 49 3.28 22.55 3.40
N VAL A 50 3.12 21.35 2.84
CA VAL A 50 4.18 20.50 2.29
C VAL A 50 3.81 20.16 0.85
N GLN A 51 4.71 20.47 -0.08
CA GLN A 51 4.41 20.51 -1.52
C GLN A 51 5.21 19.47 -2.32
N PHE A 52 5.85 18.54 -1.63
CA PHE A 52 6.69 17.51 -2.22
C PHE A 52 6.40 16.14 -1.64
N ALA A 53 6.72 15.11 -2.42
CA ALA A 53 6.54 13.72 -2.04
C ALA A 53 7.48 12.80 -2.83
N GLY A 54 7.57 11.55 -2.40
CA GLY A 54 8.06 10.46 -3.23
C GLY A 54 6.91 9.88 -4.05
N GLU A 55 6.69 10.40 -5.25
CA GLU A 55 5.70 9.85 -6.18
C GLU A 55 6.29 8.67 -6.97
N ILE A 56 5.48 7.65 -7.23
CA ILE A 56 5.86 6.55 -8.13
C ILE A 56 5.49 6.99 -9.56
N PRO A 57 6.47 7.19 -10.45
CA PRO A 57 6.20 7.63 -11.82
C PRO A 57 5.51 6.53 -12.63
N ASP A 58 4.55 6.92 -13.47
CA ASP A 58 3.93 6.09 -14.52
C ASP A 58 3.36 4.72 -14.07
N PHE A 59 2.89 4.64 -12.81
CA PHE A 59 2.29 3.41 -12.29
C PHE A 59 0.90 3.13 -12.90
N ASP A 60 0.79 2.03 -13.65
CA ASP A 60 -0.49 1.40 -14.02
C ASP A 60 -0.51 -0.07 -13.58
N ALA A 61 -1.40 -0.39 -12.63
CA ALA A 61 -1.59 -1.74 -12.10
C ALA A 61 -1.94 -2.78 -13.18
N LYS A 62 -2.52 -2.36 -14.31
CA LYS A 62 -2.86 -3.26 -15.43
C LYS A 62 -1.63 -3.92 -16.05
N ASN A 63 -0.44 -3.35 -15.86
CA ASN A 63 0.81 -3.91 -16.37
C ASN A 63 1.26 -5.15 -15.59
N TYR A 64 0.72 -5.35 -14.39
CA TYR A 64 1.12 -6.43 -13.47
C TYR A 64 -0.01 -7.45 -13.25
N ILE A 65 -1.20 -7.21 -13.81
CA ILE A 65 -2.36 -8.07 -13.60
C ILE A 65 -2.87 -8.59 -14.96
N ASP A 66 -3.08 -9.90 -14.99
CA ASP A 66 -3.69 -10.62 -16.09
C ASP A 66 -5.00 -9.96 -16.56
N LYS A 67 -5.20 -9.91 -17.87
CA LYS A 67 -6.37 -9.26 -18.48
C LYS A 67 -7.71 -9.74 -17.90
N LYS A 68 -7.81 -11.02 -17.55
CA LYS A 68 -9.01 -11.65 -16.95
C LYS A 68 -9.31 -11.11 -15.54
N GLU A 69 -8.28 -10.77 -14.76
CA GLU A 69 -8.41 -10.32 -13.37
C GLU A 69 -8.52 -8.79 -13.23
N ARG A 70 -8.30 -8.03 -14.32
CA ARG A 70 -8.33 -6.55 -14.31
C ARG A 70 -9.67 -5.95 -13.84
N LYS A 71 -10.78 -6.70 -13.87
CA LYS A 71 -12.05 -6.24 -13.27
C LYS A 71 -11.92 -6.01 -11.77
N GLY A 72 -11.08 -6.80 -11.09
CA GLY A 72 -10.80 -6.67 -9.66
C GLY A 72 -10.16 -5.32 -9.29
N LEU A 73 -9.45 -4.67 -10.21
CA LEU A 73 -8.85 -3.35 -9.97
C LEU A 73 -9.86 -2.28 -9.54
N ARG A 74 -11.14 -2.42 -9.93
CA ARG A 74 -12.21 -1.47 -9.57
C ARG A 74 -12.54 -1.47 -8.08
N VAL A 75 -12.22 -2.56 -7.38
CA VAL A 75 -12.42 -2.70 -5.94
C VAL A 75 -11.09 -2.63 -5.17
N MET A 76 -10.03 -2.11 -5.79
CA MET A 76 -8.72 -1.94 -5.14
C MET A 76 -8.38 -0.45 -5.02
N ALA A 77 -8.15 0.03 -3.81
CA ALA A 77 -7.49 1.32 -3.59
C ALA A 77 -6.05 1.27 -4.14
N ARG A 78 -5.45 2.44 -4.38
CA ARG A 78 -4.08 2.56 -4.92
C ARG A 78 -3.07 1.76 -4.09
N THR A 79 -3.18 1.78 -2.76
CA THR A 79 -2.35 0.97 -1.85
C THR A 79 -2.42 -0.53 -2.17
N ILE A 80 -3.61 -1.07 -2.41
CA ILE A 80 -3.82 -2.49 -2.75
C ILE A 80 -3.24 -2.79 -4.13
N GLN A 81 -3.43 -1.89 -5.10
CA GLN A 81 -2.87 -2.03 -6.43
C GLN A 81 -1.34 -2.11 -6.43
N LEU A 82 -0.68 -1.31 -5.57
CA LEU A 82 0.77 -1.37 -5.37
C LEU A 82 1.18 -2.71 -4.76
N ALA A 83 0.44 -3.21 -3.77
CA ALA A 83 0.71 -4.50 -3.12
C ALA A 83 0.68 -5.67 -4.11
N VAL A 84 -0.36 -5.76 -4.94
CA VAL A 84 -0.49 -6.85 -5.93
C VAL A 84 0.56 -6.76 -7.03
N ALA A 85 0.92 -5.54 -7.45
CA ALA A 85 1.95 -5.34 -8.47
C ALA A 85 3.35 -5.71 -7.94
N ALA A 86 3.70 -5.29 -6.72
CA ALA A 86 4.95 -5.69 -6.08
C ALA A 86 5.00 -7.20 -5.79
N ALA A 87 3.88 -7.82 -5.39
CA ALA A 87 3.79 -9.26 -5.20
C ALA A 87 4.01 -10.03 -6.51
N GLN A 88 3.44 -9.56 -7.62
CA GLN A 88 3.66 -10.16 -8.93
C GLN A 88 5.14 -10.08 -9.32
N LEU A 89 5.79 -8.92 -9.15
CA LEU A 89 7.23 -8.77 -9.40
C LEU A 89 8.06 -9.75 -8.56
N ALA A 90 7.71 -9.93 -7.27
CA ALA A 90 8.39 -10.87 -6.39
C ALA A 90 8.23 -12.34 -6.84
N MET A 91 7.04 -12.71 -7.33
CA MET A 91 6.79 -14.04 -7.88
C MET A 91 7.55 -14.29 -9.18
N ASP A 92 7.69 -13.27 -10.03
CA ASP A 92 8.42 -13.38 -11.28
C ASP A 92 9.93 -13.50 -11.02
N ASP A 93 10.47 -12.69 -10.09
CA ASP A 93 11.86 -12.76 -9.65
C ASP A 93 12.20 -14.09 -8.98
N SER A 94 11.25 -14.70 -8.25
CA SER A 94 11.50 -15.97 -7.58
C SER A 94 11.69 -17.17 -8.51
N ALA A 95 11.35 -17.01 -9.80
CA ALA A 95 11.40 -18.05 -10.82
C ALA A 95 10.72 -19.38 -10.41
N VAL A 96 9.76 -19.30 -9.48
CA VAL A 96 9.07 -20.48 -8.95
C VAL A 96 7.99 -20.90 -9.94
N ASN A 97 7.91 -22.20 -10.20
CA ASN A 97 6.79 -22.73 -10.96
C ASN A 97 5.54 -22.71 -10.07
N LYS A 98 4.63 -21.76 -10.33
CA LYS A 98 3.40 -21.55 -9.54
C LYS A 98 2.51 -22.80 -9.55
N GLU A 99 2.51 -23.56 -10.64
CA GLU A 99 1.71 -24.79 -10.79
C GLU A 99 2.24 -25.95 -9.92
N GLN A 100 3.47 -25.86 -9.41
CA GLN A 100 4.06 -26.84 -8.50
C GLN A 100 3.91 -26.47 -7.03
N LEU A 101 3.44 -25.26 -6.72
CA LEU A 101 3.16 -24.87 -5.33
C LEU A 101 1.87 -25.53 -4.86
N ASP A 102 1.89 -26.12 -3.67
CA ASP A 102 0.67 -26.52 -2.98
C ASP A 102 -0.07 -25.26 -2.51
N PRO A 103 -1.26 -24.94 -3.08
CA PRO A 103 -2.03 -23.76 -2.71
C PRO A 103 -2.29 -23.66 -1.21
N THR A 104 -2.54 -24.80 -0.55
CA THR A 104 -2.89 -24.86 0.87
C THR A 104 -1.69 -24.60 1.80
N ARG A 105 -0.48 -24.64 1.24
CA ARG A 105 0.79 -24.35 1.93
C ARG A 105 1.49 -23.11 1.37
N PHE A 106 0.80 -22.35 0.54
CA PHE A 106 1.22 -21.03 0.07
C PHE A 106 0.46 -19.96 0.88
N GLY A 107 1.17 -19.30 1.79
CA GLY A 107 0.64 -18.23 2.63
C GLY A 107 0.87 -16.83 2.07
N VAL A 108 0.16 -15.86 2.65
CA VAL A 108 0.31 -14.42 2.38
C VAL A 108 0.27 -13.67 3.70
N ASP A 109 1.25 -12.82 3.96
CA ASP A 109 1.23 -11.93 5.12
C ASP A 109 1.69 -10.53 4.73
N PHE A 110 0.84 -9.54 4.88
CA PHE A 110 1.14 -8.17 4.46
C PHE A 110 0.99 -7.18 5.61
N GLY A 111 1.92 -6.25 5.70
CA GLY A 111 1.76 -5.04 6.48
C GLY A 111 0.84 -4.05 5.77
N ALA A 112 -0.08 -3.44 6.52
CA ALA A 112 -0.93 -2.37 6.02
C ALA A 112 -1.02 -1.21 7.01
N GLY A 113 -1.01 0.01 6.49
CA GLY A 113 -1.37 1.21 7.23
C GLY A 113 -2.86 1.52 7.14
N LEU A 114 -3.20 2.78 7.40
CA LEU A 114 -4.54 3.30 7.16
C LEU A 114 -4.74 3.46 5.64
N ILE A 115 -5.69 2.73 5.06
CA ILE A 115 -6.08 2.94 3.67
C ILE A 115 -7.18 4.00 3.65
N ALA A 116 -6.80 5.23 3.30
CA ALA A 116 -7.76 6.33 3.24
C ALA A 116 -8.69 6.18 2.03
N THR A 117 -9.96 6.53 2.24
CA THR A 117 -10.98 6.55 1.21
C THR A 117 -10.74 7.71 0.24
N GLU A 118 -11.18 7.58 -1.01
CA GLU A 118 -11.12 8.71 -1.94
C GLU A 118 -12.21 9.74 -1.58
N LEU A 119 -11.83 11.02 -1.51
CA LEU A 119 -12.74 12.09 -1.07
C LEU A 119 -13.90 12.26 -2.04
N GLU A 120 -13.64 12.07 -3.34
CA GLU A 120 -14.59 12.17 -4.44
C GLU A 120 -15.74 11.16 -4.29
N GLU A 121 -15.48 9.98 -3.72
CA GLU A 121 -16.49 8.95 -3.51
C GLU A 121 -17.47 9.30 -2.37
N LEU A 122 -17.03 10.14 -1.43
CA LEU A 122 -17.87 10.63 -0.33
C LEU A 122 -18.48 12.02 -0.62
N ALA A 123 -17.91 12.76 -1.57
CA ALA A 123 -18.26 14.16 -1.84
C ALA A 123 -19.74 14.35 -2.20
N VAL A 124 -20.30 13.47 -3.04
CA VAL A 124 -21.71 13.54 -3.45
C VAL A 124 -22.63 13.36 -2.24
N ALA A 125 -22.38 12.33 -1.43
CA ALA A 125 -23.16 12.07 -0.23
C ALA A 125 -23.06 13.24 0.77
N ALA A 126 -21.84 13.78 0.97
CA ALA A 126 -21.63 14.94 1.83
C ALA A 126 -22.38 16.18 1.35
N GLN A 127 -22.41 16.43 0.04
CA GLN A 127 -23.10 17.59 -0.54
C GLN A 127 -24.62 17.49 -0.39
N LEU A 128 -25.21 16.31 -0.66
CA LEU A 128 -26.66 16.08 -0.56
C LEU A 128 -27.19 16.21 0.87
N THR A 129 -26.33 15.95 1.84
CA THR A 129 -26.71 15.81 3.25
C THR A 129 -26.32 17.02 4.11
N ALA A 130 -25.68 18.01 3.50
CA ALA A 130 -25.46 19.31 4.13
C ALA A 130 -26.81 20.00 4.42
N ASN A 131 -26.96 20.52 5.63
CA ASN A 131 -28.17 21.24 6.09
C ASN A 131 -27.94 22.76 6.25
N GLY A 132 -26.81 23.28 5.77
CA GLY A 132 -26.42 24.68 5.89
C GLY A 132 -25.88 25.09 7.27
N GLN A 133 -25.90 24.19 8.27
CA GLN A 133 -25.25 24.41 9.56
C GLN A 133 -23.82 23.85 9.54
N PRO A 134 -22.80 24.68 9.79
CA PRO A 134 -21.41 24.22 9.82
C PRO A 134 -21.20 23.03 10.75
N GLY A 135 -20.52 21.99 10.25
CA GLY A 135 -20.17 20.82 11.04
C GLY A 135 -21.32 19.85 11.33
N SER A 136 -22.45 19.95 10.62
CA SER A 136 -23.58 19.04 10.81
C SER A 136 -24.09 18.43 9.50
N ILE A 137 -24.61 17.21 9.63
CA ILE A 137 -25.17 16.40 8.54
C ILE A 137 -26.62 16.10 8.87
N ASP A 138 -27.51 16.26 7.89
CA ASP A 138 -28.90 15.83 7.96
C ASP A 138 -28.96 14.31 7.84
N MET A 139 -29.20 13.62 8.96
CA MET A 139 -29.19 12.16 9.00
C MET A 139 -30.38 11.52 8.27
N ASP A 140 -31.50 12.24 8.14
CA ASP A 140 -32.66 11.76 7.38
C ASP A 140 -32.31 11.77 5.88
N LYS A 141 -31.74 12.88 5.39
CA LYS A 141 -31.21 12.95 4.01
C LYS A 141 -30.04 12.00 3.80
N TRP A 142 -29.20 11.76 4.80
CA TRP A 142 -28.13 10.77 4.70
C TRP A 142 -28.69 9.38 4.42
N GLY A 143 -29.73 8.97 5.16
CA GLY A 143 -30.38 7.68 4.92
C GLY A 143 -31.02 7.58 3.54
N GLU A 144 -31.79 8.60 3.15
CA GLU A 144 -32.61 8.54 1.94
C GLU A 144 -31.88 8.88 0.63
N GLN A 145 -30.86 9.73 0.69
CA GLN A 145 -30.22 10.33 -0.48
C GLN A 145 -28.70 10.16 -0.47
N GLY A 146 -28.05 10.28 0.69
CA GLY A 146 -26.60 10.16 0.81
C GLY A 146 -26.11 8.72 0.62
N LEU A 147 -26.54 7.81 1.49
CA LEU A 147 -26.12 6.41 1.52
C LEU A 147 -26.34 5.67 0.18
N PRO A 148 -27.45 5.88 -0.57
CA PRO A 148 -27.64 5.27 -1.89
C PRO A 148 -26.61 5.67 -2.95
N THR A 149 -25.87 6.77 -2.77
CA THR A 149 -24.81 7.19 -3.70
C THR A 149 -23.49 6.46 -3.47
N ILE A 150 -23.32 5.80 -2.32
CA ILE A 150 -22.12 5.05 -1.99
C ILE A 150 -22.17 3.67 -2.69
N PRO A 151 -21.17 3.30 -3.51
CA PRO A 151 -21.17 2.01 -4.18
C PRO A 151 -21.22 0.83 -3.19
N PRO A 152 -21.95 -0.26 -3.46
CA PRO A 152 -22.07 -1.39 -2.52
C PRO A 152 -20.74 -2.05 -2.12
N LEU A 153 -19.74 -2.03 -3.01
CA LEU A 153 -18.42 -2.62 -2.77
C LEU A 153 -17.39 -1.60 -2.26
N TRP A 154 -17.83 -0.38 -1.93
CA TRP A 154 -16.97 0.71 -1.49
C TRP A 154 -16.10 0.30 -0.30
N MET A 155 -16.69 -0.33 0.71
CA MET A 155 -15.95 -0.77 1.91
C MET A 155 -14.84 -1.76 1.56
N LEU A 156 -15.09 -2.69 0.63
CA LEU A 156 -14.09 -3.68 0.21
C LEU A 156 -12.86 -3.05 -0.46
N LYS A 157 -12.96 -1.79 -0.91
CA LYS A 157 -11.82 -1.07 -1.49
C LYS A 157 -10.81 -0.60 -0.46
N TYR A 158 -11.21 -0.46 0.81
CA TYR A 158 -10.43 0.25 1.84
C TYR A 158 -10.15 -0.55 3.11
N LEU A 159 -10.66 -1.78 3.22
CA LEU A 159 -10.35 -2.64 4.37
C LEU A 159 -8.84 -3.00 4.35
N PRO A 160 -8.12 -2.85 5.48
CA PRO A 160 -6.67 -3.11 5.52
C PRO A 160 -6.27 -4.50 5.04
N ASN A 161 -7.05 -5.53 5.36
CA ASN A 161 -6.77 -6.92 4.97
C ASN A 161 -6.82 -7.18 3.46
N MET A 162 -7.31 -6.22 2.67
CA MET A 162 -7.52 -6.41 1.24
C MET A 162 -6.21 -6.49 0.44
N LEU A 163 -5.08 -6.02 0.99
CA LEU A 163 -3.76 -6.26 0.40
C LEU A 163 -3.51 -7.77 0.30
N ALA A 164 -3.55 -8.47 1.45
CA ALA A 164 -3.31 -9.90 1.51
C ALA A 164 -4.40 -10.71 0.77
N CYS A 165 -5.67 -10.28 0.85
CA CYS A 165 -6.76 -10.96 0.13
C CYS A 165 -6.59 -10.88 -1.40
N HIS A 166 -6.27 -9.72 -1.96
CA HIS A 166 -6.12 -9.60 -3.40
C HIS A 166 -4.85 -10.30 -3.90
N VAL A 167 -3.74 -10.21 -3.16
CA VAL A 167 -2.53 -10.98 -3.45
C VAL A 167 -2.82 -12.47 -3.43
N SER A 168 -3.54 -12.97 -2.42
CA SER A 168 -3.84 -14.40 -2.31
C SER A 168 -4.75 -14.91 -3.43
N ILE A 169 -5.76 -14.13 -3.81
CA ILE A 169 -6.66 -14.47 -4.94
C ILE A 169 -5.86 -14.57 -6.25
N LEU A 170 -5.02 -13.58 -6.55
CA LEU A 170 -4.27 -13.53 -7.80
C LEU A 170 -3.22 -14.65 -7.92
N HIS A 171 -2.70 -15.13 -6.80
CA HIS A 171 -1.68 -16.18 -6.76
C HIS A 171 -2.20 -17.56 -6.34
N ASN A 172 -3.52 -17.71 -6.15
CA ASN A 172 -4.13 -18.93 -5.62
C ASN A 172 -3.46 -19.42 -4.32
N ALA A 173 -3.11 -18.49 -3.43
CA ALA A 173 -2.50 -18.79 -2.14
C ALA A 173 -3.62 -19.04 -1.10
N GLN A 174 -3.78 -20.29 -0.69
CA GLN A 174 -4.86 -20.76 0.19
C GLN A 174 -4.36 -21.15 1.59
N GLY A 175 -3.07 -20.99 1.86
CA GLY A 175 -2.47 -21.19 3.17
C GLY A 175 -2.78 -20.05 4.14
N PRO A 176 -2.00 -19.91 5.23
CA PRO A 176 -2.21 -18.85 6.21
C PRO A 176 -2.20 -17.47 5.55
N ASN A 177 -3.26 -16.68 5.79
CA ASN A 177 -3.47 -15.36 5.23
C ASN A 177 -3.72 -14.37 6.36
N ASN A 178 -2.86 -13.37 6.51
CA ASN A 178 -3.00 -12.35 7.54
C ASN A 178 -2.63 -10.95 7.01
N THR A 179 -3.06 -9.93 7.74
CA THR A 179 -2.59 -8.57 7.55
C THR A 179 -2.32 -7.94 8.90
N ILE A 180 -1.10 -7.46 9.07
CA ILE A 180 -0.66 -6.81 10.29
C ILE A 180 -0.78 -5.30 10.11
N THR A 181 -1.51 -4.66 11.02
CA THR A 181 -1.62 -3.20 11.08
C THR A 181 -0.78 -2.69 12.25
N GLY A 182 0.30 -2.00 11.92
CA GLY A 182 1.33 -1.58 12.87
C GLY A 182 2.13 -0.38 12.39
N THR A 183 1.49 0.51 11.63
CA THR A 183 2.12 1.67 10.97
C THR A 183 3.43 1.29 10.27
N ASP A 184 4.55 1.91 10.64
CA ASP A 184 5.83 1.82 9.94
C ASP A 184 6.54 0.47 10.16
N ILE A 185 6.14 -0.29 11.19
CA ILE A 185 6.72 -1.62 11.48
C ILE A 185 5.89 -2.77 10.90
N ALA A 186 4.71 -2.48 10.34
CA ALA A 186 3.73 -3.49 9.93
C ALA A 186 4.32 -4.55 8.98
N SER A 187 5.03 -4.12 7.93
CA SER A 187 5.64 -5.04 6.95
C SER A 187 6.75 -5.90 7.55
N LEU A 188 7.49 -5.37 8.53
CA LEU A 188 8.52 -6.12 9.25
C LEU A 188 7.91 -7.14 10.20
N GLN A 189 6.79 -6.80 10.84
CA GLN A 189 6.04 -7.74 11.66
C GLN A 189 5.46 -8.88 10.80
N ALA A 190 4.92 -8.56 9.62
CA ALA A 190 4.39 -9.55 8.67
C ALA A 190 5.50 -10.53 8.23
N LEU A 191 6.70 -10.02 7.92
CA LEU A 191 7.86 -10.85 7.63
C LEU A 191 8.22 -11.78 8.80
N GLY A 192 8.22 -11.24 10.02
CA GLY A 192 8.50 -12.03 11.22
C GLY A 192 7.46 -13.11 11.49
N GLU A 193 6.18 -12.85 11.22
CA GLU A 193 5.09 -13.81 11.40
C GLU A 193 5.15 -14.91 10.34
N ALA A 194 5.27 -14.56 9.06
CA ALA A 194 5.49 -15.53 7.98
C ALA A 194 6.70 -16.45 8.24
N TYR A 195 7.83 -15.89 8.70
CA TYR A 195 9.00 -16.67 9.11
C TYR A 195 8.65 -17.69 10.22
N ARG A 196 7.90 -17.28 11.25
CA ARG A 196 7.51 -18.18 12.35
C ARG A 196 6.58 -19.30 11.87
N ILE A 197 5.69 -19.02 10.92
CA ILE A 197 4.79 -20.00 10.33
C ILE A 197 5.60 -21.03 9.53
N LEU A 198 6.53 -20.58 8.67
CA LEU A 198 7.46 -21.45 7.95
C LEU A 198 8.31 -22.30 8.90
N ALA A 199 8.88 -21.70 9.95
CA ALA A 199 9.70 -22.40 10.94
C ALA A 199 8.93 -23.48 11.72
N ARG A 200 7.60 -23.32 11.84
CA ARG A 200 6.67 -24.28 12.48
C ARG A 200 6.08 -25.31 11.51
N ASP A 201 6.56 -25.35 10.26
CA ASP A 201 6.09 -26.28 9.22
C ASP A 201 4.59 -26.13 8.90
N GLN A 202 4.04 -24.92 9.03
CA GLN A 202 2.61 -24.66 8.75
C GLN A 202 2.37 -24.13 7.32
N ALA A 203 3.43 -23.81 6.58
CA ALA A 203 3.41 -23.49 5.15
C ALA A 203 4.78 -23.80 4.54
N ASP A 204 4.87 -23.79 3.21
CA ASP A 204 6.12 -24.04 2.46
C ASP A 204 6.60 -22.81 1.69
N PHE A 205 5.68 -21.92 1.33
CA PHE A 205 5.96 -20.73 0.55
C PHE A 205 5.11 -19.56 1.05
N PHE A 206 5.64 -18.35 0.98
CA PHE A 206 4.95 -17.14 1.45
C PHE A 206 5.22 -15.96 0.52
N LEU A 207 4.18 -15.18 0.24
CA LEU A 207 4.33 -13.81 -0.21
C LEU A 207 4.22 -12.88 1.00
N VAL A 208 5.26 -12.10 1.24
CA VAL A 208 5.33 -11.19 2.38
C VAL A 208 5.72 -9.80 1.93
N GLY A 209 5.10 -8.77 2.49
CA GLY A 209 5.47 -7.40 2.19
C GLY A 209 4.55 -6.39 2.84
N GLY A 210 4.33 -5.29 2.15
CA GLY A 210 3.40 -4.24 2.52
C GLY A 210 3.38 -3.17 1.42
N ALA A 211 2.37 -2.33 1.43
CA ALA A 211 2.26 -1.22 0.49
C ALA A 211 1.59 -0.03 1.15
N GLU A 212 1.85 1.16 0.62
CA GLU A 212 1.24 2.38 1.11
C GLU A 212 1.13 3.45 0.01
N SER A 213 0.06 4.24 0.05
CA SER A 213 -0.15 5.39 -0.83
C SER A 213 -0.87 6.51 -0.08
N LYS A 214 -0.12 7.52 0.38
CA LYS A 214 -0.59 8.58 1.29
C LYS A 214 -0.83 9.94 0.61
N LEU A 215 -0.95 9.99 -0.72
CA LEU A 215 -1.10 11.24 -1.49
C LEU A 215 -2.55 11.61 -1.83
N ASN A 216 -3.56 10.92 -1.28
CA ASN A 216 -4.94 11.40 -1.39
C ASN A 216 -5.26 12.45 -0.31
N PRO A 217 -6.26 13.33 -0.54
CA PRO A 217 -6.57 14.43 0.39
C PRO A 217 -6.80 13.99 1.84
N LEU A 218 -7.53 12.90 2.07
CA LEU A 218 -7.79 12.40 3.43
C LEU A 218 -6.52 11.90 4.12
N SER A 219 -5.60 11.28 3.38
CA SER A 219 -4.28 10.91 3.90
C SER A 219 -3.47 12.15 4.25
N LEU A 220 -3.50 13.18 3.38
CA LEU A 220 -2.76 14.43 3.59
C LEU A 220 -3.26 15.20 4.81
N VAL A 221 -4.55 15.14 5.16
CA VAL A 221 -5.05 15.67 6.43
C VAL A 221 -4.28 15.03 7.59
N ARG A 222 -4.14 13.70 7.59
CA ARG A 222 -3.38 13.01 8.63
C ARG A 222 -1.92 13.45 8.64
N GLN A 223 -1.26 13.49 7.47
CA GLN A 223 0.15 13.83 7.37
C GLN A 223 0.43 15.28 7.79
N CYS A 224 -0.33 16.24 7.29
CA CYS A 224 -0.07 17.66 7.51
C CYS A 224 -0.48 18.14 8.92
N LEU A 225 -1.46 17.49 9.56
CA LEU A 225 -1.96 17.91 10.88
C LEU A 225 -1.33 17.16 12.05
N PHE A 226 -0.90 15.91 11.85
CA PHE A 226 -0.51 15.04 12.96
C PHE A 226 0.91 14.47 12.84
N GLU A 227 1.54 14.54 11.66
CA GLU A 227 2.91 14.06 11.48
C GLU A 227 3.88 15.25 11.43
N HIS A 228 5.14 15.01 11.85
CA HIS A 228 6.20 16.01 11.77
C HIS A 228 6.91 15.89 10.42
N LEU A 229 6.36 16.56 9.40
CA LEU A 229 6.92 16.59 8.05
C LEU A 229 7.96 17.69 7.89
N SER A 230 8.93 17.47 7.00
CA SER A 230 9.81 18.54 6.54
C SER A 230 9.04 19.61 5.77
N HIS A 231 9.43 20.88 5.95
CA HIS A 231 8.88 22.03 5.24
C HIS A 231 9.83 22.62 4.19
N HIS A 232 10.86 21.87 3.78
CA HIS A 232 11.84 22.28 2.76
C HIS A 232 11.27 22.30 1.32
N ASN A 233 10.22 23.09 1.09
CA ASN A 233 9.54 23.21 -0.21
C ASN A 233 10.43 23.80 -1.31
N GLU A 234 11.39 24.67 -0.97
CA GLU A 234 12.30 25.31 -1.94
C GLU A 234 13.32 24.33 -2.54
N GLU A 235 13.73 23.31 -1.78
CA GLU A 235 14.68 22.28 -2.23
C GLU A 235 14.22 20.86 -1.85
N PRO A 236 13.13 20.34 -2.46
CA PRO A 236 12.52 19.07 -2.06
C PRO A 236 13.49 17.88 -2.07
N ALA A 237 14.39 17.83 -3.05
CA ALA A 237 15.38 16.77 -3.19
C ALA A 237 16.35 16.68 -2.00
N LYS A 238 16.47 17.74 -1.19
CA LYS A 238 17.29 17.78 0.02
C LYS A 238 16.46 17.70 1.31
N ALA A 239 15.13 17.61 1.24
CA ALA A 239 14.29 17.60 2.44
C ALA A 239 14.55 16.37 3.32
N CYS A 240 14.65 15.19 2.72
CA CYS A 240 14.97 13.95 3.43
C CYS A 240 16.49 13.86 3.70
N ARG A 241 16.89 14.13 4.94
CA ARG A 241 18.30 14.12 5.40
C ARG A 241 18.46 13.43 6.76
N PRO A 242 18.27 12.10 6.84
CA PRO A 242 18.38 11.37 8.11
C PRO A 242 19.72 11.64 8.81
N PHE A 243 19.68 11.80 10.13
CA PHE A 243 20.83 12.12 10.99
C PHE A 243 21.51 13.47 10.77
N ASP A 244 21.11 14.25 9.77
CA ASP A 244 21.63 15.60 9.57
C ASP A 244 21.19 16.53 10.71
N ARG A 245 22.05 17.48 11.08
CA ARG A 245 21.78 18.47 12.13
C ARG A 245 20.61 19.38 11.78
N GLN A 246 20.38 19.63 10.50
CA GLN A 246 19.34 20.52 9.96
C GLN A 246 18.10 19.76 9.47
N ARG A 247 17.92 18.47 9.79
CA ARG A 247 16.65 17.79 9.50
C ARG A 247 15.50 18.44 10.29
N ASP A 248 14.34 18.56 9.67
CA ASP A 248 13.16 19.25 10.22
C ASP A 248 11.87 18.43 10.08
N GLY A 249 12.01 17.13 9.77
CA GLY A 249 10.94 16.14 9.78
C GLY A 249 11.41 14.86 10.47
N LEU A 250 10.46 13.97 10.78
CA LEU A 250 10.71 12.61 11.24
C LEU A 250 11.42 11.75 10.18
#